data_AF-X5DSU8-F1
#
_entry.id   AF-X5DSU8-F1
#
_cell.length_a   1.000
_cell.length_b   1.000
_cell.length_c   1.000
_cell.angle_alpha   90.00
_cell.angle_beta   90.00
_cell.angle_gamma   90.00
#
_symmetry.space_group_name_H-M   'P 1'
#
loop_
_entity.id
_entity.type
_entity.pdbx_description
1 polymer ?
#
loop_
_entity_poly.entity_id
_entity_poly.type
_entity_poly.pdbx_seq_one_letter_code
_entity_poly.pdbx_strand_id
1 'polypeptide(L)'
;MWDRRRGPVLTLGACTALILGACGNGGDDADIRDDGASETTVTETMVPADNDDGGESGSIAPGEPDPGGSGTPPGEVTVPGEQVETYFSNEGAVVGVAGLDAAMAPEIIRAQPSLEAGQVSQVWRTGSVELAGREWNNTTLPDEGYWAEVSLDGVQGWMPSAHLFYFGGVEDVTGEYADIGSADDPYRVLGMIGERSTNGMGRWAVVTTPDDTGDGAYRVDVTGMPDDAQAGERLRVTVEQSDEGFRAGQVERTLLCARGVSGGLYL
;
A
#
# COMPACT_ATOMS: atom_id res chain seq x y z
N MET A 1 61.03 -1.18 -7.62
CA MET A 1 60.94 0.19 -7.06
C MET A 1 60.12 1.04 -8.01
N TRP A 2 58.79 0.94 -7.93
CA TRP A 2 57.85 1.69 -8.78
C TRP A 2 56.92 2.46 -7.85
N ASP A 3 57.01 3.78 -7.93
CA ASP A 3 56.36 4.75 -7.07
C ASP A 3 55.03 5.18 -7.72
N ARG A 4 53.89 4.71 -7.20
CA ARG A 4 52.55 5.13 -7.65
C ARG A 4 52.01 6.20 -6.71
N ARG A 5 52.19 7.45 -7.11
CA ARG A 5 51.50 8.61 -6.52
C ARG A 5 50.00 8.53 -6.82
N ARG A 6 49.17 8.38 -5.79
CA ARG A 6 47.72 8.60 -5.87
C ARG A 6 47.44 10.05 -5.54
N GLY A 7 46.82 10.78 -6.47
CA GLY A 7 46.32 12.13 -6.24
C GLY A 7 45.04 12.13 -5.39
N PRO A 8 44.68 13.27 -4.77
CA PRO A 8 43.50 13.39 -3.94
C PRO A 8 42.23 13.40 -4.80
N VAL A 9 41.27 12.53 -4.46
CA VAL A 9 39.90 12.57 -4.99
C VAL A 9 39.14 13.57 -4.13
N LEU A 10 38.74 14.68 -4.74
CA LEU A 10 37.81 15.66 -4.18
C LEU A 10 36.39 15.12 -4.38
N THR A 11 35.78 14.65 -3.30
CA THR A 11 34.36 14.25 -3.29
C THR A 11 33.50 15.48 -3.06
N LEU A 12 32.75 15.91 -4.09
CA LEU A 12 31.67 16.90 -3.91
C LEU A 12 30.56 16.26 -3.07
N GLY A 13 30.32 16.80 -1.87
CA GLY A 13 29.14 16.47 -1.08
C GLY A 13 27.91 17.13 -1.70
N ALA A 14 26.98 16.32 -2.21
CA ALA A 14 25.64 16.77 -2.55
C ALA A 14 24.81 16.84 -1.26
N CYS A 15 24.36 18.04 -0.90
CA CYS A 15 23.35 18.23 0.13
C CYS A 15 22.00 17.74 -0.40
N THR A 16 21.57 16.55 0.01
CA THR A 16 20.19 16.09 -0.17
C THR A 16 19.33 16.80 0.87
N ALA A 17 18.51 17.76 0.42
CA ALA A 17 17.47 18.35 1.25
C ALA A 17 16.38 17.28 1.47
N LEU A 18 16.29 16.78 2.70
CA LEU A 18 15.22 15.90 3.17
C LEU A 18 13.89 16.67 3.14
N ILE A 19 12.95 16.17 2.33
CA ILE A 19 11.54 16.55 2.41
C ILE A 19 10.96 15.83 3.63
N LEU A 20 10.94 16.53 4.77
CA LEU A 20 10.31 16.08 6.01
C LEU A 20 8.84 16.54 6.03
N GLY A 21 7.93 15.58 6.04
CA GLY A 21 6.50 15.82 6.27
C GLY A 21 5.63 15.04 5.30
N ALA A 22 5.35 13.76 5.62
CA ALA A 22 4.46 12.94 4.78
C ALA A 22 3.24 12.37 5.52
N CYS A 23 3.23 12.21 6.84
CA CYS A 23 1.99 11.84 7.57
C CYS A 23 1.78 12.70 8.84
N GLY A 24 2.27 13.94 8.90
CA GLY A 24 2.28 14.74 10.12
C GLY A 24 0.91 15.32 10.53
N ASN A 25 0.27 14.73 11.53
CA ASN A 25 -0.76 15.35 12.36
C ASN A 25 -0.22 16.62 13.05
N GLY A 26 -0.31 17.76 12.37
CA GLY A 26 0.06 19.07 12.90
C GLY A 26 -1.05 19.63 13.78
N GLY A 27 -0.99 19.35 15.08
CA GLY A 27 -1.83 20.00 16.09
C GLY A 27 -1.42 21.46 16.27
N ASP A 28 -2.02 22.34 15.48
CA ASP A 28 -2.16 23.76 15.80
C ASP A 28 -3.66 24.06 16.02
N ASP A 29 -3.99 24.42 17.26
CA ASP A 29 -5.28 24.95 17.69
C ASP A 29 -5.72 26.11 16.80
N ALA A 30 -6.57 25.83 15.81
CA ALA A 30 -7.35 26.83 15.11
C ALA A 30 -8.82 26.65 15.47
N ASP A 31 -9.30 27.51 16.37
CA ASP A 31 -10.72 27.78 16.64
C ASP A 31 -11.47 28.04 15.31
N ILE A 32 -12.10 27.00 14.75
CA ILE A 32 -13.08 27.16 13.67
C ILE A 32 -14.46 27.02 14.27
N ARG A 33 -15.16 28.16 14.26
CA ARG A 33 -16.54 28.34 14.66
C ARG A 33 -17.47 27.44 13.84
N ASP A 34 -18.31 26.74 14.59
CA ASP A 34 -19.60 26.19 14.20
C ASP A 34 -20.48 27.28 13.56
N ASP A 35 -20.86 27.08 12.30
CA ASP A 35 -21.92 27.82 11.63
C ASP A 35 -22.58 26.94 10.55
N GLY A 36 -23.84 26.55 10.80
CA GLY A 36 -24.83 26.52 9.73
C GLY A 36 -25.29 25.14 9.25
N ALA A 37 -26.39 24.68 9.84
CA ALA A 37 -27.26 23.64 9.29
C ALA A 37 -27.78 24.01 7.89
N SER A 38 -27.84 23.01 6.99
CA SER A 38 -28.75 23.03 5.84
C SER A 38 -29.30 21.63 5.57
N GLU A 39 -30.57 21.44 5.88
CA GLU A 39 -31.40 20.33 5.39
C GLU A 39 -31.52 20.43 3.87
N THR A 40 -31.29 19.33 3.15
CA THR A 40 -31.72 19.20 1.76
C THR A 40 -32.55 17.92 1.61
N THR A 41 -33.83 18.14 1.33
CA THR A 41 -34.84 17.14 0.97
C THR A 41 -34.53 16.56 -0.40
N VAL A 42 -34.50 15.23 -0.55
CA VAL A 42 -34.49 14.56 -1.85
C VAL A 42 -35.84 13.89 -2.09
N THR A 43 -36.45 14.24 -3.21
CA THR A 43 -37.73 13.74 -3.70
C THR A 43 -37.53 12.41 -4.43
N GLU A 44 -38.26 11.38 -4.00
CA GLU A 44 -38.43 10.10 -4.72
C GLU A 44 -39.08 10.34 -6.09
N THR A 45 -38.51 9.74 -7.14
CA THR A 45 -39.19 9.55 -8.43
C THR A 45 -39.20 8.07 -8.76
N MET A 46 -40.37 7.43 -8.65
CA MET A 46 -40.64 6.10 -9.19
C MET A 46 -40.94 6.19 -10.69
N VAL A 47 -40.36 5.29 -11.48
CA VAL A 47 -40.79 4.98 -12.86
C VAL A 47 -41.00 3.46 -12.95
N PRO A 48 -42.05 2.96 -13.65
CA PRO A 48 -42.38 1.54 -13.73
C PRO A 48 -41.61 0.79 -14.84
N ALA A 49 -41.68 -0.54 -14.73
CA ALA A 49 -41.00 -1.60 -15.48
C ALA A 49 -41.27 -1.67 -16.99
N ASP A 50 -40.33 -2.28 -17.71
CA ASP A 50 -40.59 -3.05 -18.93
C ASP A 50 -39.71 -4.31 -18.98
N ASN A 51 -40.37 -5.45 -19.24
CA ASN A 51 -39.75 -6.71 -19.65
C ASN A 51 -39.50 -6.65 -21.16
N ASP A 52 -38.35 -7.10 -21.64
CA ASP A 52 -38.31 -7.75 -22.96
C ASP A 52 -37.25 -8.84 -23.06
N ASP A 53 -37.66 -9.89 -23.75
CA ASP A 53 -37.10 -11.22 -23.91
C ASP A 53 -36.49 -11.31 -25.32
N GLY A 54 -35.36 -12.01 -25.52
CA GLY A 54 -34.87 -12.25 -26.88
C GLY A 54 -33.38 -12.53 -26.99
N GLY A 55 -33.01 -13.81 -26.99
CA GLY A 55 -31.65 -14.25 -27.23
C GLY A 55 -31.22 -14.22 -28.70
N GLU A 56 -29.90 -14.08 -28.91
CA GLU A 56 -29.21 -14.59 -30.08
C GLU A 56 -27.86 -15.19 -29.67
N SER A 57 -27.76 -16.51 -29.85
CA SER A 57 -26.53 -17.28 -29.64
C SER A 57 -25.68 -17.19 -30.92
N GLY A 58 -24.77 -16.23 -30.94
CA GLY A 58 -23.76 -16.07 -31.99
C GLY A 58 -22.50 -16.88 -31.66
N SER A 59 -22.21 -17.88 -32.48
CA SER A 59 -21.00 -18.71 -32.41
C SER A 59 -19.77 -17.88 -32.79
N ILE A 60 -18.87 -17.63 -31.82
CA ILE A 60 -17.61 -16.89 -32.04
C ILE A 60 -16.51 -17.90 -32.40
N ALA A 61 -15.96 -17.76 -33.60
CA ALA A 61 -14.75 -18.48 -34.01
C ALA A 61 -13.53 -17.97 -33.21
N PRO A 62 -12.54 -18.81 -32.88
CA PRO A 62 -11.34 -18.36 -32.18
C PRO A 62 -10.52 -17.46 -33.11
N GLY A 63 -10.58 -16.15 -32.89
CA GLY A 63 -9.68 -15.18 -33.49
C GLY A 63 -8.30 -15.26 -32.83
N GLU A 64 -7.25 -15.10 -33.63
CA GLU A 64 -5.87 -14.98 -33.17
C GLU A 64 -5.73 -13.88 -32.10
N PRO A 65 -4.89 -14.08 -31.07
CA PRO A 65 -4.69 -13.07 -30.03
C PRO A 65 -4.00 -11.83 -30.61
N ASP A 66 -4.69 -10.70 -30.51
CA ASP A 66 -4.18 -9.36 -30.83
C ASP A 66 -3.17 -8.91 -29.75
N PRO A 67 -1.92 -8.60 -30.09
CA PRO A 67 -0.91 -8.19 -29.11
C PRO A 67 -1.03 -6.72 -28.67
N GLY A 68 -2.11 -6.01 -29.04
CA GLY A 68 -2.30 -4.58 -28.77
C GLY A 68 -3.39 -4.22 -27.76
N GLY A 69 -3.95 -5.18 -27.02
CA GLY A 69 -5.10 -4.94 -26.13
C GLY A 69 -4.79 -3.94 -25.01
N SER A 70 -5.20 -2.67 -25.19
CA SER A 70 -5.53 -1.80 -24.06
C SER A 70 -6.55 -2.56 -23.22
N GLY A 71 -6.20 -2.89 -21.97
CA GLY A 71 -7.03 -3.74 -21.12
C GLY A 71 -8.46 -3.24 -21.10
N THR A 72 -9.41 -4.13 -21.40
CA THR A 72 -10.83 -3.83 -21.25
C THR A 72 -11.05 -3.34 -19.83
N PRO A 73 -11.66 -2.15 -19.62
CA PRO A 73 -11.98 -1.70 -18.28
C PRO A 73 -12.85 -2.76 -17.58
N PRO A 74 -12.73 -2.90 -16.25
CA PRO A 74 -13.57 -3.82 -15.50
C PRO A 74 -15.01 -3.47 -15.80
N GLY A 75 -15.76 -4.51 -16.20
CA GLY A 75 -17.17 -4.37 -16.52
C GLY A 75 -17.97 -3.78 -15.35
N GLU A 76 -19.26 -3.60 -15.56
CA GLU A 76 -20.17 -3.15 -14.51
C GLU A 76 -19.99 -3.95 -13.21
N VAL A 77 -19.96 -3.24 -12.08
CA VAL A 77 -19.86 -3.87 -10.76
C VAL A 77 -21.22 -4.48 -10.44
N THR A 78 -21.25 -5.79 -10.22
CA THR A 78 -22.51 -6.54 -10.01
C THR A 78 -22.67 -7.05 -8.58
N VAL A 79 -21.70 -6.77 -7.71
CA VAL A 79 -21.74 -7.19 -6.30
C VAL A 79 -22.49 -6.14 -5.45
N PRO A 80 -23.10 -6.55 -4.32
CA PRO A 80 -23.75 -5.61 -3.43
C PRO A 80 -22.81 -4.50 -2.94
N GLY A 81 -23.37 -3.33 -2.68
CA GLY A 81 -22.61 -2.17 -2.23
C GLY A 81 -22.97 -0.91 -3.00
N GLU A 82 -22.10 0.08 -2.88
CA GLU A 82 -22.22 1.35 -3.60
C GLU A 82 -20.84 1.89 -3.97
N GLN A 83 -20.80 2.70 -5.02
CA GLN A 83 -19.61 3.46 -5.35
C GLN A 83 -19.41 4.55 -4.29
N VAL A 84 -18.18 4.67 -3.81
CA VAL A 84 -17.78 5.69 -2.83
C VAL A 84 -16.62 6.50 -3.37
N GLU A 85 -16.37 7.66 -2.77
CA GLU A 85 -15.20 8.48 -3.04
C GLU A 85 -14.54 8.82 -1.70
N THR A 86 -13.38 8.23 -1.43
CA THR A 86 -12.64 8.36 -0.17
C THR A 86 -11.19 8.72 -0.43
N TYR A 87 -10.26 7.75 -0.42
CA TYR A 87 -8.82 8.01 -0.43
C TYR A 87 -8.11 7.54 -1.71
N PHE A 88 -8.72 6.60 -2.44
CA PHE A 88 -8.11 5.97 -3.60
C PHE A 88 -8.85 6.26 -4.92
N SER A 89 -9.71 7.30 -4.94
CA SER A 89 -10.38 7.75 -6.18
C SER A 89 -9.50 8.62 -7.09
N ASN A 90 -8.26 8.95 -6.68
CA ASN A 90 -7.35 9.79 -7.47
C ASN A 90 -6.72 8.96 -8.61
N GLU A 91 -7.39 8.90 -9.77
CA GLU A 91 -6.90 8.20 -10.96
C GLU A 91 -5.47 8.63 -11.34
N GLY A 92 -4.64 7.65 -11.71
CA GLY A 92 -3.24 7.86 -12.11
C GLY A 92 -2.25 8.00 -10.95
N ALA A 93 -2.71 8.11 -9.70
CA ALA A 93 -1.82 8.07 -8.56
C ALA A 93 -1.26 6.66 -8.34
N VAL A 94 0.02 6.57 -7.94
CA VAL A 94 0.68 5.29 -7.64
C VAL A 94 0.66 5.06 -6.14
N VAL A 95 0.16 3.89 -5.74
CA VAL A 95 0.14 3.45 -4.35
C VAL A 95 0.93 2.16 -4.19
N GLY A 96 1.60 2.03 -3.04
CA GLY A 96 2.32 0.83 -2.66
C GLY A 96 1.37 -0.19 -2.04
N VAL A 97 1.72 -1.46 -2.21
CA VAL A 97 1.02 -2.57 -1.57
C VAL A 97 1.73 -2.91 -0.27
N ALA A 98 0.99 -3.19 0.80
CA ALA A 98 1.54 -3.68 2.06
C ALA A 98 0.52 -4.55 2.79
N GLY A 99 0.95 -5.33 3.78
CA GLY A 99 0.02 -6.08 4.62
C GLY A 99 0.67 -7.12 5.51
N LEU A 100 -0.18 -7.81 6.29
CA LEU A 100 0.21 -8.59 7.45
C LEU A 100 0.27 -10.11 7.23
N ASP A 101 0.02 -10.59 6.01
CA ASP A 101 0.12 -12.03 5.79
C ASP A 101 1.59 -12.46 5.81
N ALA A 102 1.91 -13.35 6.74
CA ALA A 102 3.22 -13.97 6.84
C ALA A 102 3.49 -14.96 5.70
N ALA A 103 2.45 -15.35 4.94
CA ALA A 103 2.64 -16.08 3.71
C ALA A 103 3.22 -15.14 2.64
N MET A 104 4.43 -15.49 2.18
CA MET A 104 5.09 -14.88 1.02
C MET A 104 4.30 -15.13 -0.27
N ALA A 105 3.17 -14.46 -0.41
CA ALA A 105 2.27 -14.57 -1.55
C ALA A 105 1.97 -13.17 -2.11
N PRO A 106 1.82 -13.06 -3.45
CA PRO A 106 1.36 -11.84 -4.05
C PRO A 106 -0.10 -11.57 -3.64
N GLU A 107 -0.45 -10.30 -3.55
CA GLU A 107 -1.81 -9.83 -3.43
C GLU A 107 -2.57 -10.04 -4.75
N ILE A 108 -3.83 -10.41 -4.64
CA ILE A 108 -4.68 -10.75 -5.77
C ILE A 108 -5.43 -9.52 -6.25
N ILE A 109 -5.32 -9.19 -7.53
CA ILE A 109 -6.18 -8.21 -8.21
C ILE A 109 -7.36 -8.97 -8.80
N ARG A 110 -8.57 -8.55 -8.45
CA ARG A 110 -9.81 -9.30 -8.73
C ARG A 110 -10.67 -8.66 -9.81
N ALA A 111 -11.50 -9.46 -10.48
CA ALA A 111 -12.43 -8.99 -11.50
C ALA A 111 -13.57 -8.13 -10.94
N GLN A 112 -13.90 -8.28 -9.65
CA GLN A 112 -14.97 -7.58 -8.95
C GLN A 112 -14.52 -7.29 -7.51
N PRO A 113 -15.09 -6.28 -6.82
CA PRO A 113 -14.76 -5.93 -5.44
C PRO A 113 -15.38 -6.93 -4.44
N SER A 114 -14.91 -8.18 -4.49
CA SER A 114 -15.38 -9.31 -3.68
C SER A 114 -14.29 -10.37 -3.55
N LEU A 115 -14.21 -11.01 -2.39
CA LEU A 115 -13.25 -12.09 -2.12
C LEU A 115 -13.50 -13.36 -2.93
N GLU A 116 -14.73 -13.55 -3.43
CA GLU A 116 -15.11 -14.70 -4.26
C GLU A 116 -14.88 -14.44 -5.76
N ALA A 117 -14.54 -13.21 -6.14
CA ALA A 117 -14.31 -12.84 -7.52
C ALA A 117 -13.01 -13.46 -8.06
N GLY A 118 -13.04 -13.85 -9.32
CA GLY A 118 -11.88 -14.41 -10.02
C GLY A 118 -10.70 -13.44 -10.06
N GLN A 119 -9.49 -14.00 -10.03
CA GLN A 119 -8.25 -13.26 -10.19
C GLN A 119 -8.06 -12.83 -11.65
N VAL A 120 -7.66 -11.56 -11.86
CA VAL A 120 -7.28 -11.01 -13.17
C VAL A 120 -5.80 -10.68 -13.25
N SER A 121 -5.16 -10.36 -12.13
CA SER A 121 -3.73 -10.10 -12.02
C SER A 121 -3.25 -10.31 -10.58
N GLN A 122 -1.97 -10.09 -10.32
CA GLN A 122 -1.40 -10.17 -8.98
C GLN A 122 -0.23 -9.20 -8.82
N VAL A 123 0.00 -8.74 -7.60
CA VAL A 123 1.07 -7.79 -7.26
C VAL A 123 1.79 -8.24 -6.00
N TRP A 124 3.12 -8.19 -5.98
CA TRP A 124 3.86 -8.49 -4.77
C TRP A 124 3.61 -7.43 -3.70
N ARG A 125 3.65 -7.82 -2.42
CA ARG A 125 3.51 -6.88 -1.29
C ARG A 125 4.63 -5.84 -1.23
N THR A 126 5.67 -5.92 -2.06
CA THR A 126 6.68 -4.86 -2.22
C THR A 126 6.48 -4.02 -3.47
N GLY A 127 5.49 -4.37 -4.28
CA GLY A 127 5.13 -3.70 -5.51
C GLY A 127 4.21 -2.51 -5.30
N SER A 128 3.79 -1.95 -6.41
CA SER A 128 2.90 -0.80 -6.50
C SER A 128 1.90 -1.00 -7.62
N VAL A 129 0.78 -0.30 -7.54
CA VAL A 129 -0.27 -0.27 -8.56
C VAL A 129 -0.66 1.18 -8.83
N GLU A 130 -1.19 1.43 -10.02
CA GLU A 130 -1.80 2.73 -10.35
C GLU A 130 -3.29 2.67 -9.98
N LEU A 131 -3.84 3.75 -9.43
CA LEU A 131 -5.27 3.86 -9.15
C LEU A 131 -6.04 4.15 -10.43
N ALA A 132 -7.13 3.42 -10.66
CA ALA A 132 -8.00 3.60 -11.84
C ALA A 132 -9.18 4.54 -11.58
N GLY A 133 -9.30 5.09 -10.36
CA GLY A 133 -10.21 6.20 -10.05
C GLY A 133 -11.57 5.81 -9.45
N ARG A 134 -11.91 4.52 -9.37
CA ARG A 134 -13.15 4.06 -8.70
C ARG A 134 -12.86 3.41 -7.34
N GLU A 135 -13.79 3.62 -6.41
CA GLU A 135 -13.85 2.88 -5.14
C GLU A 135 -15.24 2.30 -4.93
N TRP A 136 -15.32 1.19 -4.20
CA TRP A 136 -16.56 0.49 -3.94
C TRP A 136 -16.64 0.04 -2.48
N ASN A 137 -17.77 0.28 -1.83
CA ASN A 137 -18.07 -0.23 -0.51
C ASN A 137 -19.00 -1.45 -0.61
N ASN A 138 -18.44 -2.65 -0.59
CA ASN A 138 -19.15 -3.91 -0.51
C ASN A 138 -19.67 -4.16 0.92
N THR A 139 -20.97 -3.88 1.13
CA THR A 139 -21.63 -3.95 2.44
C THR A 139 -21.82 -5.37 2.98
N THR A 140 -21.47 -6.41 2.22
CA THR A 140 -21.49 -7.80 2.69
C THR A 140 -20.20 -8.22 3.41
N LEU A 141 -19.16 -7.39 3.35
CA LEU A 141 -17.86 -7.64 3.95
C LEU A 141 -17.63 -6.65 5.11
N PRO A 142 -17.76 -7.08 6.38
CA PRO A 142 -17.71 -6.17 7.53
C PRO A 142 -16.34 -5.51 7.77
N ASP A 143 -15.24 -6.20 7.42
CA ASP A 143 -13.86 -5.72 7.66
C ASP A 143 -13.07 -5.41 6.37
N GLU A 144 -13.57 -5.85 5.20
CA GLU A 144 -12.94 -5.68 3.88
C GLU A 144 -13.96 -5.12 2.88
N GLY A 145 -14.87 -4.28 3.37
CA GLY A 145 -15.93 -3.67 2.56
C GLY A 145 -15.39 -2.68 1.53
N TYR A 146 -14.26 -2.02 1.80
CA TYR A 146 -13.71 -1.00 0.92
C TYR A 146 -12.71 -1.56 -0.08
N TRP A 147 -12.98 -1.30 -1.36
CA TRP A 147 -12.16 -1.72 -2.48
C TRP A 147 -11.81 -0.53 -3.35
N ALA A 148 -10.61 -0.55 -3.91
CA ALA A 148 -10.16 0.40 -4.92
C ALA A 148 -9.96 -0.33 -6.24
N GLU A 149 -10.33 0.34 -7.33
CA GLU A 149 -9.97 -0.10 -8.66
C GLU A 149 -8.54 0.33 -8.98
N VAL A 150 -7.75 -0.63 -9.46
CA VAL A 150 -6.32 -0.48 -9.70
C VAL A 150 -5.97 -0.97 -11.10
N SER A 151 -4.87 -0.44 -11.65
CA SER A 151 -4.25 -0.90 -12.89
C SER A 151 -2.82 -1.39 -12.62
N LEU A 152 -2.48 -2.53 -13.19
CA LEU A 152 -1.14 -3.09 -13.21
C LEU A 152 -0.85 -3.64 -14.60
N ASP A 153 0.21 -3.13 -15.25
CA ASP A 153 0.62 -3.54 -16.59
C ASP A 153 -0.53 -3.51 -17.63
N GLY A 154 -1.41 -2.52 -17.50
CA GLY A 154 -2.58 -2.35 -18.37
C GLY A 154 -3.78 -3.26 -18.03
N VAL A 155 -3.67 -4.13 -17.03
CA VAL A 155 -4.77 -4.93 -16.51
C VAL A 155 -5.43 -4.18 -15.36
N GLN A 156 -6.73 -3.89 -15.50
CA GLN A 156 -7.51 -3.27 -14.44
C GLN A 156 -8.28 -4.32 -13.63
N GLY A 157 -8.46 -4.05 -12.33
CA GLY A 157 -9.25 -4.87 -11.43
C GLY A 157 -9.36 -4.24 -10.04
N TRP A 158 -9.76 -5.03 -9.05
CA TRP A 158 -10.12 -4.55 -7.73
C TRP A 158 -9.21 -5.14 -6.65
N MET A 159 -8.78 -4.31 -5.70
CA MET A 159 -8.03 -4.71 -4.51
C MET A 159 -8.69 -4.14 -3.24
N PRO A 160 -8.60 -4.84 -2.09
CA PRO A 160 -9.01 -4.27 -0.81
C PRO A 160 -8.19 -3.01 -0.50
N SER A 161 -8.87 -1.90 -0.22
CA SER A 161 -8.21 -0.62 0.07
C SER A 161 -7.32 -0.70 1.32
N ALA A 162 -7.61 -1.63 2.24
CA ALA A 162 -6.79 -1.89 3.42
C ALA A 162 -5.36 -2.39 3.12
N HIS A 163 -5.08 -2.80 1.87
CA HIS A 163 -3.75 -3.27 1.44
C HIS A 163 -2.99 -2.23 0.61
N LEU A 164 -3.58 -1.05 0.40
CA LEU A 164 -3.03 0.03 -0.42
C LEU A 164 -2.60 1.20 0.47
N PHE A 165 -1.42 1.74 0.19
CA PHE A 165 -0.85 2.81 0.99
C PHE A 165 -0.08 3.80 0.13
N TYR A 166 -0.13 5.07 0.51
CA TYR A 166 0.81 6.06 0.00
C TYR A 166 2.12 5.93 0.80
N PHE A 167 3.23 5.67 0.10
CA PHE A 167 4.53 5.55 0.76
C PHE A 167 5.11 6.94 1.00
N GLY A 168 5.38 7.24 2.27
CA GLY A 168 6.02 8.47 2.70
C GLY A 168 7.54 8.45 2.50
N GLY A 169 8.19 9.43 3.11
CA GLY A 169 9.66 9.50 3.13
C GLY A 169 10.31 8.31 3.85
N VAL A 170 11.57 8.06 3.50
CA VAL A 170 12.42 7.07 4.16
C VAL A 170 13.32 7.75 5.19
N GLU A 171 13.38 7.22 6.40
CA GLU A 171 14.19 7.71 7.50
C GLU A 171 15.09 6.60 8.05
N ASP A 172 16.34 6.92 8.41
CA ASP A 172 17.20 6.01 9.16
C ASP A 172 16.85 6.07 10.65
N VAL A 173 16.33 4.97 11.17
CA VAL A 173 15.86 4.83 12.55
C VAL A 173 16.68 3.80 13.32
N THR A 174 17.88 3.46 12.82
CA THR A 174 18.77 2.46 13.43
C THR A 174 18.98 2.72 14.93
N GLY A 175 19.10 3.99 15.32
CA GLY A 175 19.28 4.38 16.72
C GLY A 175 18.11 4.04 17.65
N GLU A 176 16.87 3.93 17.13
CA GLU A 176 15.68 3.59 17.89
C GLU A 176 15.70 2.13 18.41
N TYR A 177 16.53 1.28 17.80
CA TYR A 177 16.65 -0.16 18.08
C TYR A 177 18.03 -0.55 18.62
N ALA A 178 18.87 0.40 18.99
CA ALA A 178 20.26 0.15 19.41
C ALA A 178 20.39 -0.68 20.70
N ASP A 179 19.33 -0.77 21.51
CA ASP A 179 19.26 -1.59 22.72
C ASP A 179 18.80 -3.03 22.48
N ILE A 180 18.35 -3.36 21.25
CA ILE A 180 18.05 -4.75 20.89
C ILE A 180 19.37 -5.53 20.80
N GLY A 181 19.51 -6.50 21.69
CA GLY A 181 20.68 -7.37 21.74
C GLY A 181 20.73 -8.38 20.58
N SER A 182 21.85 -9.09 20.49
CA SER A 182 22.03 -10.17 19.52
C SER A 182 21.08 -11.36 19.78
N ALA A 183 20.75 -12.10 18.74
CA ALA A 183 19.94 -13.31 18.78
C ALA A 183 20.57 -14.46 17.97
N ASP A 184 20.15 -15.69 18.22
CA ASP A 184 20.62 -16.89 17.52
C ASP A 184 20.03 -17.05 16.11
N ASP A 185 19.00 -16.26 15.77
CA ASP A 185 18.27 -16.31 14.51
C ASP A 185 17.86 -14.89 14.07
N PRO A 186 18.02 -14.53 12.77
CA PRO A 186 17.61 -13.22 12.27
C PRO A 186 16.11 -12.93 12.48
N TYR A 187 15.22 -13.91 12.37
CA TYR A 187 13.78 -13.66 12.59
C TYR A 187 13.48 -13.30 14.05
N ARG A 188 14.27 -13.79 15.00
CA ARG A 188 14.19 -13.36 16.39
C ARG A 188 14.56 -11.88 16.57
N VAL A 189 15.55 -11.37 15.82
CA VAL A 189 15.88 -9.93 15.79
C VAL A 189 14.71 -9.13 15.22
N LEU A 190 14.17 -9.56 14.08
CA LEU A 190 13.03 -8.90 13.43
C LEU A 190 11.79 -8.91 14.32
N GLY A 191 11.56 -9.99 15.08
CA GLY A 191 10.47 -10.09 16.03
C GLY A 191 10.59 -9.07 17.16
N MET A 192 11.78 -8.89 17.73
CA MET A 192 12.02 -7.84 18.74
C MET A 192 11.80 -6.42 18.16
N ILE A 193 12.20 -6.18 16.91
CA ILE A 193 11.96 -4.91 16.21
C ILE A 193 10.46 -4.69 16.00
N GLY A 194 9.74 -5.67 15.45
CA GLY A 194 8.30 -5.57 15.18
C GLY A 194 7.46 -5.42 16.45
N GLU A 195 7.77 -6.18 17.50
CA GLU A 195 7.13 -6.03 18.82
C GLU A 195 7.34 -4.63 19.39
N ARG A 196 8.56 -4.08 19.28
CA ARG A 196 8.87 -2.72 19.73
C ARG A 196 8.13 -1.66 18.91
N SER A 197 8.12 -1.77 17.58
CA SER A 197 7.43 -0.83 16.68
C SER A 197 5.93 -0.77 16.96
N THR A 198 5.31 -1.91 17.24
CA THR A 198 3.87 -1.95 17.55
C THR A 198 3.53 -1.44 18.95
N ASN A 199 4.48 -1.48 19.89
CA ASN A 199 4.27 -1.22 21.31
C ASN A 199 3.02 -1.95 21.87
N GLY A 200 2.72 -3.15 21.35
CA GLY A 200 1.56 -3.96 21.71
C GLY A 200 0.20 -3.48 21.18
N MET A 201 0.14 -2.41 20.38
CA MET A 201 -1.10 -1.84 19.84
C MET A 201 -1.35 -2.19 18.36
N GLY A 202 -0.33 -2.65 17.66
CA GLY A 202 -0.40 -2.96 16.23
C GLY A 202 -0.10 -4.43 15.92
N ARG A 203 0.08 -4.69 14.63
CA ARG A 203 0.47 -5.99 14.08
C ARG A 203 1.69 -5.81 13.21
N TRP A 204 2.51 -6.84 13.09
CA TRP A 204 3.67 -6.81 12.22
C TRP A 204 3.87 -8.16 11.50
N ALA A 205 4.50 -8.13 10.33
CA ALA A 205 4.85 -9.32 9.58
C ALA A 205 6.15 -9.10 8.79
N VAL A 206 6.97 -10.15 8.66
CA VAL A 206 8.10 -10.15 7.70
C VAL A 206 7.54 -10.45 6.32
N VAL A 207 7.78 -9.54 5.38
CA VAL A 207 7.11 -9.50 4.06
C VAL A 207 8.04 -9.86 2.93
N THR A 208 9.35 -9.67 3.13
CA THR A 208 10.40 -10.21 2.27
C THR A 208 11.65 -10.49 3.08
N THR A 209 12.44 -11.43 2.57
CA THR A 209 13.77 -11.76 3.03
C THR A 209 14.84 -11.23 2.04
N PRO A 210 16.12 -11.22 2.44
CA PRO A 210 17.22 -10.88 1.54
C PRO A 210 17.25 -11.73 0.26
N ASP A 211 16.86 -13.01 0.33
CA ASP A 211 16.87 -13.91 -0.82
C ASP A 211 15.78 -13.56 -1.85
N ASP A 212 14.65 -12.98 -1.40
CA ASP A 212 13.54 -12.60 -2.28
C ASP A 212 13.86 -11.37 -3.13
N THR A 213 14.71 -10.48 -2.61
CA THR A 213 14.94 -9.15 -3.21
C THR A 213 16.37 -8.92 -3.68
N GLY A 214 17.34 -9.71 -3.17
CA GLY A 214 18.76 -9.60 -3.51
C GLY A 214 19.45 -8.35 -2.96
N ASP A 215 18.78 -7.54 -2.13
CA ASP A 215 19.29 -6.27 -1.61
C ASP A 215 19.90 -6.38 -0.20
N GLY A 216 19.98 -7.60 0.34
CA GLY A 216 20.57 -7.87 1.65
C GLY A 216 19.71 -7.45 2.84
N ALA A 217 18.44 -7.08 2.64
CA ALA A 217 17.57 -6.63 3.73
C ALA A 217 16.26 -7.42 3.81
N TYR A 218 15.75 -7.50 5.03
CA TYR A 218 14.39 -7.93 5.32
C TYR A 218 13.46 -6.73 5.19
N ARG A 219 12.20 -6.97 4.81
CA ARG A 219 11.14 -5.96 4.93
C ARG A 219 10.11 -6.41 5.95
N VAL A 220 9.76 -5.53 6.87
CA VAL A 220 8.77 -5.78 7.92
C VAL A 220 7.68 -4.74 7.78
N ASP A 221 6.44 -5.17 7.56
CA ASP A 221 5.29 -4.27 7.62
C ASP A 221 4.77 -4.23 9.05
N VAL A 222 4.50 -3.03 9.54
CA VAL A 222 3.91 -2.76 10.84
C VAL A 222 2.65 -1.93 10.58
N THR A 223 1.48 -2.47 10.88
CA THR A 223 0.19 -1.81 10.60
C THR A 223 -0.80 -2.02 11.74
N GLY A 224 -2.00 -1.46 11.60
CA GLY A 224 -3.06 -1.56 12.62
C GLY A 224 -2.84 -0.64 13.82
N MET A 225 -2.01 0.39 13.66
CA MET A 225 -1.87 1.46 14.63
C MET A 225 -3.14 2.33 14.62
N PRO A 226 -3.55 2.92 15.76
CA PRO A 226 -4.80 3.67 15.89
C PRO A 226 -4.76 5.08 15.27
N ASP A 227 -3.82 5.36 14.38
CA ASP A 227 -3.65 6.65 13.71
C ASP A 227 -4.45 6.66 12.40
N ASP A 228 -5.30 7.67 12.21
CA ASP A 228 -6.23 7.75 11.07
C ASP A 228 -5.58 8.33 9.80
N ALA A 229 -4.41 8.95 9.92
CA ALA A 229 -3.60 9.45 8.82
C ALA A 229 -2.45 8.48 8.47
N GLN A 230 -1.76 7.96 9.49
CA GLN A 230 -0.69 6.98 9.36
C GLN A 230 -1.22 5.56 9.61
N ALA A 231 -1.34 4.77 8.54
CA ALA A 231 -1.79 3.39 8.66
C ALA A 231 -0.72 2.44 9.22
N GLY A 232 0.56 2.85 9.16
CA GLY A 232 1.66 2.05 9.64
C GLY A 232 3.03 2.51 9.15
N GLU A 233 3.96 1.57 9.11
CA GLU A 233 5.31 1.74 8.59
C GLU A 233 5.82 0.44 7.95
N ARG A 234 6.71 0.58 6.98
CA ARG A 234 7.51 -0.50 6.42
C ARG A 234 8.96 -0.29 6.83
N LEU A 235 9.51 -1.26 7.54
CA LEU A 235 10.91 -1.27 7.95
C LEU A 235 11.73 -2.07 6.96
N ARG A 236 12.83 -1.50 6.47
CA ARG A 236 13.89 -2.22 5.77
C ARG A 236 15.02 -2.47 6.77
N VAL A 237 15.27 -3.74 7.10
CA VAL A 237 16.21 -4.15 8.15
C VAL A 237 17.34 -4.96 7.54
N THR A 238 18.56 -4.45 7.62
CA THR A 238 19.76 -5.26 7.40
C THR A 238 20.16 -5.92 8.71
N VAL A 239 20.37 -7.23 8.68
CA VAL A 239 20.82 -8.01 9.84
C VAL A 239 22.28 -8.40 9.64
N GLU A 240 23.10 -8.13 10.64
CA GLU A 240 24.53 -8.47 10.65
C GLU A 240 24.77 -9.73 11.47
N GLN A 241 25.64 -10.62 10.97
CA GLN A 241 26.12 -11.77 11.72
C GLN A 241 27.43 -11.45 12.44
N SER A 242 27.52 -11.85 13.70
CA SER A 242 28.70 -11.72 14.57
C SER A 242 28.97 -13.03 15.33
N ASP A 243 30.04 -13.07 16.12
CA ASP A 243 30.35 -14.21 17.00
C ASP A 243 29.30 -14.45 18.09
N GLU A 244 28.51 -13.42 18.42
CA GLU A 244 27.44 -13.47 19.43
C GLU A 244 26.06 -13.80 18.82
N GLY A 245 25.98 -13.98 17.51
CA GLY A 245 24.75 -14.19 16.75
C GLY A 245 24.41 -13.04 15.81
N PHE A 246 23.14 -12.91 15.47
CA PHE A 246 22.57 -11.91 14.58
C PHE A 246 22.11 -10.66 15.33
N ARG A 247 22.33 -9.48 14.76
CA ARG A 247 21.86 -8.20 15.32
C ARG A 247 21.38 -7.27 14.21
N ALA A 248 20.58 -6.26 14.55
CA ALA A 248 20.23 -5.22 13.59
C ALA A 248 21.49 -4.41 13.21
N GLY A 249 21.73 -4.24 11.91
CA GLY A 249 22.79 -3.39 11.36
C GLY A 249 22.26 -2.01 11.02
N GLN A 250 21.37 -1.95 10.04
CA GLN A 250 20.68 -0.71 9.61
C GLN A 250 19.17 -0.96 9.60
N VAL A 251 18.40 0.01 10.10
CA VAL A 251 16.95 0.01 10.05
C VAL A 251 16.47 1.30 9.39
N GLU A 252 15.81 1.18 8.25
CA GLU A 252 15.18 2.29 7.54
C GLU A 252 13.66 2.18 7.64
N ARG A 253 12.99 3.26 8.01
CA ARG A 253 11.53 3.36 8.13
C ARG A 253 10.96 4.09 6.93
N THR A 254 9.96 3.49 6.28
CA THR A 254 9.09 4.15 5.30
C THR A 254 7.70 4.26 5.90
N LEU A 255 7.13 5.46 5.96
CA LEU A 255 5.76 5.62 6.48
C LEU A 255 4.73 5.07 5.48
N LEU A 256 3.69 4.41 6.00
CA LEU A 256 2.53 3.96 5.23
C LEU A 256 1.36 4.88 5.58
N CYS A 257 1.00 5.84 4.73
CA CYS A 257 -0.15 6.71 4.98
C CYS A 257 -1.42 6.11 4.34
N ALA A 258 -2.54 6.11 5.08
CA ALA A 258 -3.84 5.66 4.58
C ALA A 258 -4.43 6.64 3.55
N ARG A 259 -4.13 7.92 3.74
CA ARG A 259 -4.59 9.03 2.90
C ARG A 259 -3.41 9.58 2.12
N GLY A 260 -3.63 9.94 0.86
CA GLY A 260 -2.64 10.65 0.06
C GLY A 260 -2.44 12.07 0.59
N VAL A 261 -1.22 12.58 0.51
CA VAL A 261 -0.95 14.00 0.76
C VAL A 261 -1.29 14.81 -0.49
N SER A 262 -2.44 15.48 -0.51
CA SER A 262 -2.76 16.43 -1.57
C SER A 262 -2.16 17.81 -1.23
N GLY A 263 -1.33 18.37 -2.13
CA GLY A 263 -1.00 19.80 -2.11
C GLY A 263 -0.20 20.35 -0.92
N GLY A 264 0.41 19.52 -0.07
CA GLY A 264 1.21 19.99 1.06
C GLY A 264 0.40 20.48 2.27
N LEU A 265 -0.90 20.23 2.30
CA LEU A 265 -1.75 20.41 3.47
C LEU A 265 -2.62 19.17 3.65
N TYR A 266 -2.60 18.62 4.86
CA TYR A 266 -3.39 17.47 5.29
C TYR A 266 -4.88 17.75 5.09
N LEU A 267 -5.63 16.77 4.56
CA LEU A 267 -7.09 16.74 4.65
C LEU A 267 -7.52 16.20 6.02
#